data_AF-A6KLA1-F1
#
_entry.id   AF-A6KLA1-F1
#
_cell.length_a   1.000
_cell.length_b   1.000
_cell.length_c   1.000
_cell.angle_alpha   90.00
_cell.angle_beta   90.00
_cell.angle_gamma   90.00
#
_symmetry.space_group_name_H-M   'P 1'
#
loop_
_entity.id
_entity.type
_entity.pdbx_description
1 polymer ?
#
loop_
_entity_poly.entity_id
_entity_poly.type
_entity_poly.pdbx_seq_one_letter_code
_entity_poly.pdbx_strand_id
1 'polypeptide(L)'
;MAEEGIAAGGGMGVNTALQRILKMAIMNHGLTCDIHKTAKALDRQQAHLHVLASNCDEPRHVMLVETFCANLIKIDDNKKLEGRVGLCKTD
;
A
#
# COMPACT_ATOMS: atom_id res chain seq x y z
N MET A 1 -8.18 25.79 6.43
CA MET A 1 -8.22 25.02 7.69
C MET A 1 -8.93 23.72 7.37
N ALA A 2 -8.19 22.62 7.26
CA ALA A 2 -8.76 21.30 6.98
C ALA A 2 -9.10 20.65 8.31
N GLU A 3 -10.37 20.31 8.48
CA GLU A 3 -10.88 19.68 9.68
C GLU A 3 -10.33 18.25 9.79
N GLU A 4 -9.66 18.01 10.90
CA GLU A 4 -9.25 16.70 11.41
C GLU A 4 -10.49 15.85 11.70
N GLY A 5 -10.66 14.76 10.96
CA GLY A 5 -11.73 13.80 11.17
C GLY A 5 -11.20 12.40 11.44
N ILE A 6 -10.26 12.23 12.36
CA ILE A 6 -9.85 10.89 12.85
C ILE A 6 -10.79 10.51 14.00
N ALA A 7 -11.99 10.05 13.65
CA ALA A 7 -12.89 9.41 14.59
C ALA A 7 -12.24 8.12 15.13
N ALA A 8 -11.70 8.22 16.35
CA ALA A 8 -11.37 7.10 17.22
C ALA A 8 -12.66 6.62 17.90
N GLY A 9 -13.01 5.35 17.74
CA GLY A 9 -14.16 4.76 18.43
C GLY A 9 -14.54 3.39 17.90
N GLY A 10 -14.08 2.34 18.57
CA GLY A 10 -14.36 0.93 18.25
C GLY A 10 -13.14 0.24 17.66
N GLY A 11 -12.74 -0.90 18.22
CA GLY A 11 -11.54 -1.65 17.82
C GLY A 11 -11.48 -1.87 16.31
N MET A 12 -10.77 -0.99 15.60
CA MET A 12 -10.59 -1.11 14.16
C MET A 12 -9.61 -2.25 13.94
N GLY A 13 -10.11 -3.36 13.39
CA GLY A 13 -9.24 -4.43 12.90
C GLY A 13 -8.21 -3.85 11.92
N VAL A 14 -6.99 -4.39 11.96
CA VAL A 14 -5.84 -3.95 11.14
C VAL A 14 -6.22 -3.77 9.65
N ASN A 15 -7.06 -4.66 9.14
CA ASN A 15 -7.58 -4.60 7.77
C ASN A 15 -8.43 -3.34 7.48
N THR A 16 -9.28 -2.92 8.42
CA THR A 16 -10.13 -1.73 8.27
C THR A 16 -9.30 -0.45 8.37
N ALA A 17 -8.31 -0.43 9.27
CA ALA A 17 -7.35 0.66 9.37
C ALA A 17 -6.54 0.83 8.07
N LEU A 18 -6.05 -0.28 7.51
CA LEU A 18 -5.31 -0.28 6.25
C LEU A 18 -6.15 0.27 5.09
N GLN A 19 -7.42 -0.14 4.99
CA GLN A 19 -8.33 0.39 3.97
C GLN A 19 -8.51 1.92 4.08
N ARG A 20 -8.59 2.44 5.31
CA ARG A 20 -8.73 3.89 5.53
C ARG A 20 -7.46 4.64 5.13
N ILE A 21 -6.29 4.15 5.54
CA ILE A 21 -4.99 4.74 5.19
C ILE A 21 -4.81 4.75 3.67
N LEU A 22 -5.14 3.66 3.00
CA LEU A 22 -5.00 3.55 1.55
C LEU A 22 -5.95 4.50 0.80
N LYS A 23 -7.20 4.63 1.26
CA LYS A 23 -8.14 5.62 0.71
C LYS A 23 -7.61 7.05 0.85
N MET A 24 -7.04 7.39 2.00
CA MET A 24 -6.42 8.70 2.21
C MET A 24 -5.19 8.91 1.33
N ALA A 25 -4.35 7.88 1.14
CA ALA A 25 -3.18 7.95 0.26
C ALA A 25 -3.57 8.20 -1.20
N ILE A 26 -4.65 7.58 -1.68
CA ILE A 26 -5.20 7.82 -3.03
C ILE A 26 -5.67 9.27 -3.17
N MET A 27 -6.42 9.79 -2.19
CA MET A 27 -6.91 11.18 -2.21
C MET A 27 -5.77 12.21 -2.22
N ASN A 28 -4.64 11.89 -1.58
CA ASN A 28 -3.46 12.75 -1.51
C ASN A 28 -2.45 12.51 -2.65
N HIS A 29 -2.79 11.65 -3.63
CA HIS A 29 -1.87 11.23 -4.71
C HIS A 29 -0.51 10.69 -4.22
N GLY A 30 -0.48 10.16 -2.98
CA GLY A 30 0.73 9.67 -2.32
C GLY A 30 0.99 8.17 -2.53
N LEU A 31 0.21 7.51 -3.37
CA LEU A 31 0.32 6.08 -3.62
C LEU A 31 0.97 5.80 -4.98
N THR A 32 1.93 4.89 -4.98
CA THR A 32 2.60 4.40 -6.19
C THR A 32 2.37 2.90 -6.32
N CYS A 33 1.90 2.46 -7.48
CA CYS A 33 1.63 1.04 -7.78
C CYS A 33 2.53 0.49 -8.90
N ASP A 34 3.30 1.36 -9.54
CA ASP A 34 4.22 1.01 -10.61
C ASP A 34 5.56 0.56 -10.03
N ILE A 35 6.06 -0.60 -10.46
CA ILE A 35 7.28 -1.21 -9.92
C ILE A 35 8.49 -0.28 -10.07
N HIS A 36 8.60 0.42 -11.20
CA HIS A 36 9.74 1.30 -11.45
C HIS A 36 9.71 2.55 -10.56
N LYS A 37 8.53 3.17 -10.41
CA LYS A 37 8.34 4.29 -9.49
C LYS A 37 8.48 3.85 -8.03
N THR A 38 8.05 2.65 -7.66
CA THR A 38 8.24 2.08 -6.31
C THR A 38 9.73 1.90 -6.01
N ALA A 39 10.51 1.34 -6.93
CA ALA A 39 11.96 1.22 -6.77
C ALA A 39 12.64 2.59 -6.58
N LYS A 40 12.18 3.62 -7.30
CA LYS A 40 12.69 4.99 -7.14
C LYS A 40 12.25 5.66 -5.84
N ALA A 41 11.03 5.40 -5.37
CA ALA A 41 10.53 5.91 -4.09
C ALA A 41 11.25 5.23 -2.90
N LEU A 42 11.61 3.95 -3.06
CA LEU A 42 12.44 3.18 -2.13
C LEU A 42 13.85 3.77 -2.02
N ASP A 43 14.50 4.03 -3.15
CA ASP A 43 15.83 4.65 -3.19
C ASP A 43 15.86 6.01 -2.47
N ARG A 44 14.79 6.80 -2.62
CA ARG A 44 14.65 8.11 -1.97
C ARG A 44 14.12 8.06 -0.53
N GLN A 45 13.85 6.86 0.00
CA GLN A 45 13.22 6.65 1.31
C GLN A 45 11.90 7.43 1.51
N GLN A 46 11.18 7.72 0.42
CA GLN A 46 9.91 8.46 0.44
C GLN A 46 8.72 7.55 0.74
N ALA A 47 8.92 6.23 0.65
CA ALA A 47 7.87 5.25 0.88
C ALA A 47 7.86 4.80 2.35
N HIS A 48 6.82 5.21 3.08
CA HIS A 48 6.65 4.90 4.51
C HIS A 48 5.99 3.54 4.78
N LEU A 49 5.17 3.05 3.84
CA LEU A 49 4.42 1.81 3.97
C LEU A 49 4.42 1.05 2.64
N HIS A 50 4.70 -0.25 2.71
CA HIS A 50 4.62 -1.14 1.54
C HIS A 50 3.56 -2.22 1.75
N VAL A 51 2.73 -2.41 0.73
CA VAL A 51 1.71 -3.45 0.71
C VAL A 51 2.00 -4.37 -0.45
N LEU A 52 2.19 -5.66 -0.16
CA LEU A 52 2.53 -6.68 -1.13
C LEU A 52 1.47 -7.78 -1.11
N ALA A 53 1.06 -8.25 -2.28
CA ALA A 53 0.24 -9.47 -2.38
C ALA A 53 1.15 -10.70 -2.23
N SER A 54 0.69 -11.68 -1.46
CA SER A 54 1.44 -12.92 -1.24
C SER A 54 1.56 -13.76 -2.52
N ASN A 55 0.71 -13.50 -3.53
CA ASN A 55 0.72 -14.20 -4.81
C ASN A 55 1.58 -13.54 -5.91
N CYS A 56 2.37 -12.50 -5.63
CA CYS A 56 3.10 -11.78 -6.68
C CYS A 56 3.98 -12.73 -7.51
N ASP A 57 3.68 -12.83 -8.81
CA ASP A 57 4.37 -13.70 -9.77
C ASP A 57 5.82 -13.26 -10.09
N GLU A 58 6.18 -12.01 -9.81
CA GLU A 58 7.52 -11.47 -10.07
C GLU A 58 8.42 -11.56 -8.82
N PRO A 59 9.29 -12.60 -8.70
CA PRO A 59 10.09 -12.84 -7.51
C PRO A 59 11.12 -11.74 -7.25
N ARG A 60 11.55 -11.03 -8.30
CA ARG A 60 12.44 -9.87 -8.18
C ARG A 60 11.80 -8.75 -7.37
N HIS A 61 10.50 -8.53 -7.55
CA HIS A 61 9.76 -7.50 -6.81
C HIS A 61 9.62 -7.89 -5.34
N VAL A 62 9.27 -9.15 -5.07
CA VAL A 62 9.17 -9.68 -3.69
C VAL A 62 10.50 -9.51 -2.95
N MET A 63 11.60 -9.95 -3.56
CA MET A 63 12.93 -9.86 -2.96
C MET A 63 13.35 -8.42 -2.69
N LEU A 64 13.10 -7.49 -3.63
CA LEU A 64 13.45 -6.07 -3.48
C LEU A 64 12.69 -5.42 -2.32
N VAL A 65 11.38 -5.65 -2.24
CA VAL A 65 10.54 -5.05 -1.21
C VAL A 65 10.85 -5.66 0.16
N GLU A 66 11.10 -6.97 0.26
CA GLU A 66 11.46 -7.63 1.52
C GLU A 66 12.84 -7.22 2.04
N THR A 67 13.83 -6.96 1.18
CA THR A 67 15.16 -6.52 1.64
C THR A 67 15.23 -5.04 2.01
N PHE A 68 14.48 -4.17 1.32
CA PHE A 68 14.55 -2.73 1.58
C PHE A 68 13.53 -2.22 2.60
N CYS A 69 12.40 -2.91 2.84
CA CYS A 69 11.32 -2.38 3.66
C CYS A 69 11.29 -2.99 5.07
N ALA A 70 11.29 -2.13 6.09
CA ALA A 70 11.01 -2.55 7.46
C ALA A 70 9.50 -2.71 7.76
N ASN A 71 8.65 -1.95 7.07
CA ASN A 71 7.19 -1.93 7.30
C ASN A 71 6.44 -2.51 6.08
N LEU A 72 6.38 -3.84 6.02
CA LEU A 72 5.74 -4.60 4.93
C LEU A 72 4.47 -5.29 5.43
N ILE A 73 3.34 -5.03 4.76
CA ILE A 73 2.07 -5.71 5.01
C ILE A 73 1.79 -6.66 3.85
N LYS A 74 1.71 -7.97 4.14
CA LYS A 74 1.30 -8.99 3.17
C LYS A 74 -0.23 -9.13 3.17
N ILE A 75 -0.82 -9.16 1.98
CA ILE A 75 -2.24 -9.46 1.75
C ILE A 75 -2.32 -10.77 0.96
N ASP A 76 -3.27 -11.65 1.28
CA ASP A 76 -3.39 -12.96 0.62
C ASP A 76 -3.66 -12.86 -0.89
N ASP A 77 -4.57 -11.97 -1.31
CA ASP A 77 -5.04 -11.92 -2.70
C ASP A 77 -4.72 -10.58 -3.38
N ASN A 78 -4.13 -10.65 -4.57
CA ASN A 78 -3.91 -9.48 -5.43
C ASN A 78 -5.24 -8.79 -5.80
N LYS A 79 -6.29 -9.55 -6.12
CA LYS A 79 -7.64 -9.00 -6.41
C LYS A 79 -8.22 -8.17 -5.27
N LYS A 80 -7.97 -8.59 -4.02
CA LYS A 80 -8.40 -7.82 -2.84
C LYS A 80 -7.59 -6.54 -2.68
N LEU A 81 -6.30 -6.56 -3.03
CA LEU A 81 -5.44 -5.38 -3.06
C LEU A 81 -5.89 -4.41 -4.17
N GLU A 82 -6.10 -4.89 -5.39
CA GLU A 82 -6.59 -4.09 -6.53
C GLU A 82 -7.90 -3.36 -6.19
N GLY A 83 -8.88 -4.07 -5.61
CA GLY A 83 -10.14 -3.46 -5.17
C GLY A 83 -10.00 -2.45 -4.02
N ARG A 84 -8.92 -2.55 -3.22
CA ARG A 84 -8.61 -1.59 -2.14
C ARG A 84 -7.86 -0.37 -2.65
N VAL A 85 -7.03 -0.53 -3.68
CA VAL A 85 -6.27 0.55 -4.32
C VAL A 85 -7.09 1.27 -5.40
N GLY A 86 -8.20 0.68 -5.83
CA GLY A 86 -8.98 1.21 -6.96
C GLY A 86 -8.30 0.95 -8.32
N LEU A 87 -7.39 -0.02 -8.38
CA LEU A 87 -6.76 -0.48 -9.63
C LEU A 87 -7.68 -1.50 -10.29
N CYS A 88 -8.83 -1.06 -10.83
CA CYS A 88 -9.73 -1.97 -11.55
C CYS A 88 -9.23 -2.34 -12.96
N LYS A 89 -7.99 -1.99 -13.31
CA LYS A 89 -7.34 -2.31 -14.58
C LYS A 89 -5.83 -2.39 -14.32
N THR A 90 -5.34 -3.57 -14.02
CA THR A 90 -3.92 -3.87 -14.18
C THR A 90 -3.66 -3.94 -15.69
N ASP A 91 -2.56 -3.31 -16.12
CA ASP A 91 -2.01 -3.43 -17.49
C ASP A 91 -1.73 -4.90 -17.84
#